data_AF-A0A2P2DIH9-F1
#
_entry.id   AF-A0A2P2DIH9-F1
#
_cell.length_a   1.000
_cell.length_b   1.000
_cell.length_c   1.000
_cell.angle_alpha   90.00
_cell.angle_beta   90.00
_cell.angle_gamma   90.00
#
_symmetry.space_group_name_H-M   'P 1'
#
loop_
_entity.id
_entity.type
_entity.pdbx_description
1 polymer ?
#
loop_
_entity_poly.entity_id
_entity_poly.type
_entity_poly.pdbx_seq_one_letter_code
_entity_poly.pdbx_strand_id
1 'polypeptide(L)'
;MIKTNYCGFYTARPFWIDKLPQIEPFDESSYKSSINLVTNQHLDSEIKIKAWQDGLIALSITKLESIGTKIGRSLNFPKVKMMERENFWGEYFKALNILQLIIDSSLVSLENNSSIQLLEVNYLNVLRFQFDNKHIMNSSAPVHGYSSKFFNARDVFKLDLSKSLLVDEIFYERQIISAETINHAFIIFSLVYKNKELFQHLDDIYRSLDLLPKNCTDI
;
A
#
# COMPACT_ATOMS: atom_id res chain seq x y z
N MET A 1 -7.76 1.98 -24.87
CA MET A 1 -8.02 1.73 -23.43
C MET A 1 -6.95 2.43 -22.59
N ILE A 2 -7.36 3.09 -21.50
CA ILE A 2 -6.44 3.84 -20.64
C ILE A 2 -5.90 2.91 -19.56
N LYS A 3 -4.65 2.46 -19.74
CA LYS A 3 -3.92 1.72 -18.71
C LYS A 3 -3.53 2.68 -17.59
N THR A 4 -3.86 2.36 -16.35
CA THR A 4 -3.50 3.18 -15.19
C THR A 4 -2.55 2.40 -14.30
N ASN A 5 -1.41 2.99 -13.92
CA ASN A 5 -0.48 2.34 -12.99
C ASN A 5 -0.63 2.91 -11.59
N TYR A 6 -0.37 2.07 -10.60
CA TYR A 6 -0.41 2.41 -9.19
C TYR A 6 0.86 1.92 -8.51
N CYS A 7 1.30 2.64 -7.49
CA CYS A 7 2.21 2.16 -6.45
C CYS A 7 1.36 1.75 -5.25
N GLY A 8 1.58 0.56 -4.69
CA GLY A 8 0.88 0.12 -3.49
C GLY A 8 1.80 -0.39 -2.41
N PHE A 9 1.22 -0.66 -1.25
CA PHE A 9 1.92 -1.14 -0.06
C PHE A 9 0.92 -1.78 0.91
N TYR A 10 1.46 -2.48 1.90
CA TYR A 10 0.73 -2.84 3.12
C TYR A 10 1.28 -2.02 4.29
N THR A 11 0.40 -1.56 5.17
CA THR A 11 0.78 -0.85 6.40
C THR A 11 1.59 -1.74 7.34
N ALA A 12 2.33 -1.15 8.28
CA ALA A 12 3.11 -1.92 9.27
C ALA A 12 2.23 -2.85 10.13
N ARG A 13 0.95 -2.50 10.29
CA ARG A 13 -0.11 -3.32 10.86
C ARG A 13 -1.15 -3.64 9.80
N PRO A 14 -0.99 -4.74 9.06
CA PRO A 14 -1.92 -5.16 8.04
C PRO A 14 -3.28 -5.40 8.68
N PHE A 15 -4.32 -5.05 7.95
CA PHE A 15 -5.69 -5.12 8.43
C PHE A 15 -6.60 -5.73 7.37
N TRP A 16 -7.74 -6.21 7.83
CA TRP A 16 -8.91 -6.46 7.00
C TRP A 16 -9.83 -5.24 7.07
N ILE A 17 -10.41 -4.85 5.95
CA ILE A 17 -11.42 -3.80 5.93
C ILE A 17 -12.82 -4.44 5.99
N ASP A 18 -13.66 -3.93 6.89
CA ASP A 18 -15.03 -4.33 7.24
C ASP A 18 -15.18 -5.74 7.82
N LYS A 19 -14.59 -6.75 7.19
CA LYS A 19 -14.71 -8.14 7.62
C LYS A 19 -13.62 -9.04 7.05
N LEU A 20 -13.39 -10.15 7.75
CA LEU A 20 -12.64 -11.29 7.24
C LEU A 20 -13.34 -11.87 6.00
N PRO A 21 -12.59 -12.35 4.99
CA PRO A 21 -13.18 -13.15 3.91
C PRO A 21 -13.87 -14.39 4.49
N GLN A 22 -15.09 -14.69 4.04
CA GLN A 22 -15.77 -15.95 4.38
C GLN A 22 -15.15 -17.06 3.53
N ILE A 23 -14.54 -18.05 4.17
CA ILE A 23 -13.75 -19.07 3.49
C ILE A 23 -14.29 -20.45 3.88
N GLU A 24 -15.34 -20.89 3.19
CA GLU A 24 -15.77 -22.29 3.16
C GLU A 24 -16.40 -22.64 1.81
N PRO A 25 -16.07 -23.79 1.18
CA PRO A 25 -14.79 -24.50 1.22
C PRO A 25 -13.72 -23.73 0.42
N PHE A 26 -12.45 -23.88 0.80
CA PHE A 26 -11.33 -23.15 0.19
C PHE A 26 -11.10 -23.59 -1.26
N ASP A 27 -11.50 -22.75 -2.21
CA ASP A 27 -11.03 -22.80 -3.58
C ASP A 27 -10.13 -21.59 -3.84
N GLU A 28 -8.94 -21.84 -4.39
CA GLU A 28 -7.93 -20.82 -4.70
C GLU A 28 -8.48 -19.72 -5.61
N SER A 29 -9.28 -20.11 -6.60
CA SER A 29 -9.91 -19.16 -7.53
C SER A 29 -10.96 -18.30 -6.83
N SER A 30 -11.65 -18.88 -5.84
CA SER A 30 -12.62 -18.21 -4.98
C SER A 30 -11.96 -17.22 -4.00
N TYR A 31 -10.76 -17.49 -3.49
CA TYR A 31 -10.07 -16.55 -2.59
C TYR A 31 -9.58 -15.28 -3.32
N LYS A 32 -8.91 -15.41 -4.46
CA LYS A 32 -8.46 -14.23 -5.25
C LYS A 32 -9.63 -13.36 -5.71
N SER A 33 -10.78 -13.98 -6.00
CA SER A 33 -12.01 -13.28 -6.36
C SER A 33 -12.78 -12.74 -5.14
N SER A 34 -12.57 -13.31 -3.94
CA SER A 34 -13.21 -12.85 -2.70
C SER A 34 -12.66 -11.53 -2.16
N ILE A 35 -11.40 -11.19 -2.47
CA ILE A 35 -10.79 -9.93 -2.04
C ILE A 35 -11.37 -8.79 -2.86
N ASN A 36 -12.43 -8.20 -2.32
CA ASN A 36 -13.15 -7.12 -2.97
C ASN A 36 -12.37 -5.81 -2.92
N LEU A 37 -12.54 -5.01 -3.97
CA LEU A 37 -12.18 -3.60 -3.95
C LEU A 37 -13.18 -2.89 -3.02
N VAL A 38 -12.71 -2.38 -1.89
CA VAL A 38 -13.54 -1.72 -0.88
C VAL A 38 -13.80 -0.29 -1.29
N THR A 39 -12.75 0.41 -1.71
CA THR A 39 -12.87 1.81 -2.12
C THR A 39 -11.97 2.13 -3.31
N ASN A 40 -12.47 3.00 -4.17
CA ASN A 40 -11.79 3.52 -5.35
C ASN A 40 -12.11 5.01 -5.47
N GLN A 41 -11.33 5.81 -4.77
CA GLN A 41 -11.53 7.25 -4.73
C GLN A 41 -10.73 7.94 -5.83
N HIS A 42 -11.45 8.77 -6.58
CA HIS A 42 -10.88 9.75 -7.49
C HIS A 42 -10.89 11.08 -6.76
N LEU A 43 -9.83 11.36 -6.01
CA LEU A 43 -9.74 12.54 -5.16
C LEU A 43 -9.68 13.84 -6.00
N ASP A 44 -9.09 13.77 -7.19
CA ASP A 44 -9.15 14.78 -8.26
C ASP A 44 -8.61 14.20 -9.59
N SER A 45 -8.29 15.07 -10.56
CA SER A 45 -7.66 14.68 -11.82
C SER A 45 -6.23 14.15 -11.66
N GLU A 46 -5.55 14.47 -10.56
CA GLU A 46 -4.17 14.12 -10.31
C GLU A 46 -4.04 12.82 -9.52
N ILE A 47 -4.86 12.59 -8.49
CA ILE A 47 -4.70 11.48 -7.55
C ILE A 47 -5.86 10.49 -7.61
N LYS A 48 -5.50 9.20 -7.69
CA LYS A 48 -6.43 8.08 -7.51
C LYS A 48 -5.91 7.16 -6.42
N ILE A 49 -6.78 6.77 -5.49
CA ILE A 49 -6.43 5.85 -4.41
C ILE A 49 -7.42 4.70 -4.38
N LYS A 50 -6.91 3.49 -4.19
CA LYS A 50 -7.66 2.25 -4.05
C LYS A 50 -7.29 1.54 -2.77
N ALA A 51 -8.28 0.92 -2.13
CA ALA A 51 -8.05 -0.04 -1.06
C ALA A 51 -8.83 -1.32 -1.32
N TRP A 52 -8.17 -2.46 -1.08
CA TRP A 52 -8.79 -3.77 -1.13
C TRP A 52 -9.08 -4.27 0.29
N GLN A 53 -9.99 -5.23 0.39
CA GLN A 53 -10.42 -5.81 1.65
C GLN A 53 -9.26 -6.38 2.47
N ASP A 54 -8.21 -6.87 1.81
CA ASP A 54 -6.99 -7.40 2.42
C ASP A 54 -6.01 -6.33 2.91
N GLY A 55 -6.41 -5.06 2.93
CA GLY A 55 -5.57 -3.95 3.40
C GLY A 55 -4.48 -3.53 2.42
N LEU A 56 -4.47 -4.04 1.18
CA LEU A 56 -3.64 -3.47 0.13
C LEU A 56 -4.13 -2.05 -0.18
N ILE A 57 -3.24 -1.07 -0.09
CA ILE A 57 -3.49 0.31 -0.49
C ILE A 57 -2.69 0.61 -1.75
N ALA A 58 -3.30 1.24 -2.75
CA ALA A 58 -2.61 1.64 -3.98
C ALA A 58 -2.94 3.07 -4.38
N LEU A 59 -1.90 3.83 -4.72
CA LEU A 59 -1.91 5.24 -5.09
C LEU A 59 -1.42 5.40 -6.53
N SER A 60 -2.11 6.23 -7.30
CA SER A 60 -1.69 6.70 -8.62
C SER A 60 -1.64 8.21 -8.62
N ILE A 61 -0.49 8.78 -8.97
CA ILE A 61 -0.29 10.22 -9.15
C ILE A 61 -0.04 10.48 -10.63
N THR A 62 -1.01 11.10 -11.30
CA THR A 62 -1.04 11.28 -12.76
C THR A 62 0.20 11.99 -13.29
N LYS A 63 0.66 13.05 -12.59
CA LYS A 63 1.89 13.77 -12.95
C LYS A 63 3.10 12.84 -12.95
N LEU A 64 3.27 12.04 -11.90
CA LEU A 64 4.37 11.08 -11.80
C LEU A 64 4.26 9.99 -12.87
N GLU A 65 3.06 9.46 -13.14
CA GLU A 65 2.87 8.44 -14.17
C GLU A 65 3.18 8.95 -15.60
N SER A 66 2.94 10.25 -15.86
CA SER A 66 3.37 10.89 -17.11
C SER A 66 4.90 10.91 -17.27
N ILE A 67 5.63 11.12 -16.17
CA ILE A 67 7.10 11.09 -16.12
C ILE A 67 7.60 9.65 -16.25
N GLY A 68 7.02 8.72 -15.48
CA GLY A 68 7.36 7.30 -15.49
C GLY A 68 7.20 6.61 -16.86
N THR A 69 6.32 7.15 -17.71
CA THR A 69 6.15 6.69 -19.10
C THR A 69 7.32 7.14 -20.00
N LYS A 70 7.96 8.28 -19.71
CA LYS A 70 9.09 8.81 -20.48
C LYS A 70 10.44 8.19 -20.07
N ILE A 71 10.65 7.94 -18.79
CA ILE A 71 11.97 7.52 -18.26
C ILE A 71 12.23 6.01 -18.35
N GLY A 72 11.19 5.20 -18.57
CA GLY A 72 11.28 3.73 -18.49
C GLY A 72 11.29 3.25 -17.03
N ARG A 73 10.54 2.19 -16.76
CA ARG A 73 10.21 1.78 -15.37
C ARG A 73 11.19 0.76 -14.76
N SER A 74 12.14 0.24 -15.55
CA SER A 74 13.09 -0.81 -15.15
C SER A 74 14.21 -0.28 -14.26
N LEU A 75 14.60 -1.02 -13.19
CA LEU A 75 15.71 -0.76 -12.23
C LEU A 75 17.10 -0.52 -12.85
N ASN A 76 17.29 -0.83 -14.15
CA ASN A 76 18.61 -0.83 -14.80
C ASN A 76 18.69 0.18 -15.96
N PHE A 77 18.99 1.46 -15.70
CA PHE A 77 19.18 2.48 -16.74
C PHE A 77 20.36 3.45 -16.45
N PRO A 78 20.95 4.09 -17.47
CA PRO A 78 22.16 4.92 -17.35
C PRO A 78 21.95 6.19 -16.50
N LYS A 79 23.04 6.69 -15.91
CA LYS A 79 23.11 7.70 -14.83
C LYS A 79 22.22 8.96 -14.99
N VAL A 80 22.03 9.48 -16.20
CA VAL A 80 21.17 10.67 -16.42
C VAL A 80 19.70 10.38 -16.12
N LYS A 81 19.24 9.14 -16.36
CA LYS A 81 17.90 8.66 -15.97
C LYS A 81 17.82 8.27 -14.50
N MET A 82 18.94 8.20 -13.79
CA MET A 82 18.99 7.77 -12.39
C MET A 82 18.42 8.86 -11.48
N MET A 83 18.78 10.13 -11.70
CA MET A 83 18.26 11.26 -10.92
C MET A 83 16.76 11.51 -11.16
N GLU A 84 16.29 11.47 -12.42
CA GLU A 84 14.86 11.61 -12.73
C GLU A 84 14.03 10.47 -12.11
N ARG A 85 14.63 9.29 -12.03
CA ARG A 85 14.04 8.14 -11.38
C ARG A 85 14.03 8.27 -9.86
N GLU A 86 15.14 8.71 -9.27
CA GLU A 86 15.23 8.99 -7.83
C GLU A 86 14.17 10.01 -7.44
N ASN A 87 13.98 11.06 -8.24
CA ASN A 87 12.91 12.02 -8.05
C ASN A 87 11.52 11.38 -8.19
N PHE A 88 11.29 10.57 -9.24
CA PHE A 88 10.01 9.86 -9.43
C PHE A 88 9.66 8.96 -8.24
N TRP A 89 10.61 8.14 -7.77
CA TRP A 89 10.39 7.22 -6.66
C TRP A 89 10.37 7.94 -5.32
N GLY A 90 11.22 8.95 -5.12
CA GLY A 90 11.24 9.76 -3.90
C GLY A 90 9.90 10.45 -3.66
N GLU A 91 9.32 11.05 -4.69
CA GLU A 91 7.97 11.66 -4.62
C GLU A 91 6.89 10.62 -4.28
N TYR A 92 6.98 9.41 -4.87
CA TYR A 92 6.05 8.33 -4.55
C TYR A 92 6.20 7.82 -3.11
N PHE A 93 7.43 7.58 -2.65
CA PHE A 93 7.71 7.08 -1.31
C PHE A 93 7.25 8.09 -0.26
N LYS A 94 7.54 9.37 -0.45
CA LYS A 94 7.02 10.46 0.38
C LYS A 94 5.49 10.43 0.48
N ALA A 95 4.80 10.36 -0.66
CA ALA A 95 3.34 10.31 -0.68
C ALA A 95 2.77 9.06 0.02
N LEU A 96 3.36 7.89 -0.19
CA LEU A 96 2.93 6.63 0.43
C LEU A 96 3.19 6.62 1.94
N ASN A 97 4.33 7.13 2.39
CA ASN A 97 4.67 7.25 3.81
C ASN A 97 3.73 8.21 4.55
N ILE A 98 3.42 9.36 3.95
CA ILE A 98 2.42 10.29 4.50
C ILE A 98 1.03 9.65 4.51
N LEU A 99 0.66 8.92 3.46
CA LEU A 99 -0.62 8.20 3.43
C LEU A 99 -0.69 7.17 4.55
N GLN A 100 0.39 6.42 4.80
CA GLN A 100 0.45 5.49 5.94
C GLN A 100 0.30 6.20 7.28
N LEU A 101 1.01 7.32 7.48
CA LEU A 101 0.89 8.12 8.71
C LEU A 101 -0.55 8.60 8.95
N ILE A 102 -1.24 9.02 7.88
CA ILE A 102 -2.64 9.47 7.96
C ILE A 102 -3.59 8.31 8.24
N ILE A 103 -3.36 7.13 7.65
CA ILE A 103 -4.13 5.92 7.97
C ILE A 103 -3.97 5.56 9.45
N ASP A 104 -2.74 5.52 9.97
CA ASP A 104 -2.48 5.24 11.38
C ASP A 104 -3.11 6.28 12.31
N SER A 105 -3.02 7.56 11.95
CA SER A 105 -3.69 8.64 12.68
C SER A 105 -5.21 8.48 12.70
N SER A 106 -5.80 8.04 11.58
CA SER A 106 -7.23 7.79 11.46
C SER A 106 -7.68 6.57 12.28
N LEU A 107 -6.83 5.54 12.38
CA LEU A 107 -7.06 4.39 13.26
C LEU A 107 -7.05 4.79 14.74
N VAL A 108 -6.15 5.69 15.13
CA VAL A 108 -6.13 6.23 16.50
C VAL A 108 -7.40 7.03 16.78
N SER A 109 -7.83 7.88 15.85
CA SER A 109 -8.95 8.80 16.08
C SER A 109 -10.33 8.15 15.99
N LEU A 110 -10.52 7.16 15.11
CA LEU A 110 -11.84 6.56 14.84
C LEU A 110 -12.01 5.17 15.46
N GLU A 111 -10.94 4.38 15.53
CA GLU A 111 -10.99 2.99 16.01
C GLU A 111 -10.36 2.84 17.41
N ASN A 112 -9.98 3.95 18.05
CA ASN A 112 -9.27 3.98 19.34
C ASN A 112 -8.02 3.09 19.39
N ASN A 113 -7.31 2.98 18.27
CA ASN A 113 -6.05 2.23 18.23
C ASN A 113 -5.03 2.91 19.16
N SER A 114 -4.34 2.13 20.00
CA SER A 114 -3.51 2.68 21.07
C SER A 114 -2.13 3.15 20.63
N SER A 115 -1.74 2.92 19.37
CA SER A 115 -0.39 3.26 18.91
C SER A 115 -0.30 3.39 17.40
N ILE A 116 0.56 4.32 16.97
CA ILE A 116 1.01 4.48 15.58
C ILE A 116 2.17 3.51 15.33
N GLN A 117 2.19 2.81 14.19
CA GLN A 117 3.29 1.95 13.79
C GLN A 117 3.68 2.23 12.34
N LEU A 118 4.84 2.86 12.19
CA LEU A 118 5.35 3.23 10.89
C LEU A 118 6.31 2.18 10.36
N LEU A 119 6.10 1.84 9.09
CA LEU A 119 7.01 1.07 8.27
C LEU A 119 7.33 1.95 7.08
N GLU A 120 8.61 2.21 6.84
CA GLU A 120 9.02 2.97 5.67
C GLU A 120 8.64 2.23 4.38
N VAL A 121 7.78 2.86 3.60
CA VAL A 121 7.51 2.48 2.22
C VAL A 121 8.66 2.98 1.36
N ASN A 122 9.55 2.05 1.04
CA ASN A 122 10.69 2.27 0.15
C ASN A 122 10.70 1.18 -0.95
N TYR A 123 11.80 1.09 -1.69
CA TYR A 123 11.93 0.13 -2.79
C TYR A 123 11.82 -1.35 -2.38
N LEU A 124 12.03 -1.67 -1.09
CA LEU A 124 11.88 -3.04 -0.55
C LEU A 124 10.42 -3.38 -0.22
N ASN A 125 9.55 -2.39 -0.08
CA ASN A 125 8.16 -2.60 0.37
C ASN A 125 7.11 -2.03 -0.59
N VAL A 126 7.51 -1.34 -1.66
CA VAL A 126 6.59 -0.83 -2.67
C VAL A 126 6.18 -1.92 -3.66
N LEU A 127 4.90 -2.02 -3.94
CA LEU A 127 4.31 -2.86 -4.97
C LEU A 127 3.96 -1.97 -6.17
N ARG A 128 4.03 -2.50 -7.40
CA ARG A 128 3.51 -1.82 -8.58
C ARG A 128 2.44 -2.63 -9.25
N PHE A 129 1.41 -1.93 -9.71
CA PHE A 129 0.29 -2.50 -10.41
C PHE A 129 0.03 -1.73 -11.70
N GLN A 130 -0.37 -2.44 -12.73
CA GLN A 130 -0.99 -1.87 -13.91
C GLN A 130 -2.41 -2.41 -14.02
N PHE A 131 -3.38 -1.52 -14.08
CA PHE A 131 -4.77 -1.86 -14.28
C PHE A 131 -5.25 -1.52 -15.68
N ASP A 132 -6.12 -2.36 -16.21
CA ASP A 132 -7.03 -2.02 -17.28
C ASP A 132 -8.45 -2.02 -16.70
N ASN A 133 -9.06 -0.83 -16.62
CA ASN A 133 -10.30 -0.59 -15.87
C ASN A 133 -10.22 -1.11 -14.41
N LYS A 134 -10.81 -2.28 -14.14
CA LYS A 134 -10.88 -2.93 -12.83
C LYS A 134 -9.92 -4.12 -12.68
N HIS A 135 -9.32 -4.59 -13.77
CA HIS A 135 -8.49 -5.79 -13.76
C HIS A 135 -7.00 -5.46 -13.63
N ILE A 136 -6.29 -6.21 -12.79
CA ILE A 136 -4.83 -6.16 -12.73
C ILE A 136 -4.29 -6.85 -13.98
N MET A 137 -3.57 -6.09 -14.82
CA MET A 137 -2.90 -6.59 -16.03
C MET A 137 -1.47 -7.05 -15.73
N ASN A 138 -0.81 -6.39 -14.80
CA ASN A 138 0.55 -6.69 -14.38
C ASN A 138 0.74 -6.23 -12.94
N SER A 139 1.51 -6.99 -12.18
CA SER A 139 1.93 -6.66 -10.82
C SER A 139 3.39 -7.01 -10.63
N SER A 140 4.14 -6.16 -9.93
CA SER A 140 5.50 -6.46 -9.51
C SER A 140 5.67 -6.17 -8.03
N ALA A 141 6.21 -7.13 -7.31
CA ALA A 141 6.59 -7.01 -5.91
C ALA A 141 8.11 -7.25 -5.76
N PRO A 142 8.79 -6.60 -4.80
CA PRO A 142 10.16 -6.94 -4.44
C PRO A 142 10.24 -8.40 -3.99
N VAL A 143 11.37 -9.06 -4.21
CA VAL A 143 11.51 -10.50 -3.86
C VAL A 143 11.45 -10.72 -2.36
N HIS A 144 12.08 -9.80 -1.61
CA HIS A 144 12.16 -9.81 -0.17
C HIS A 144 11.69 -8.44 0.33
N GLY A 145 10.65 -8.45 1.16
CA GLY A 145 9.96 -7.23 1.57
C GLY A 145 8.74 -7.54 2.41
N TYR A 146 8.40 -6.64 3.34
CA TYR A 146 7.24 -6.77 4.19
C TYR A 146 5.97 -6.88 3.35
N SER A 147 5.74 -5.93 2.44
CA SER A 147 4.59 -5.95 1.53
C SER A 147 4.57 -7.17 0.62
N SER A 148 5.73 -7.71 0.24
CA SER A 148 5.83 -8.91 -0.58
C SER A 148 5.37 -10.16 0.15
N LYS A 149 5.59 -10.25 1.47
CA LYS A 149 5.05 -11.35 2.30
C LYS A 149 3.53 -11.41 2.18
N PHE A 150 2.85 -10.27 2.34
CA PHE A 150 1.38 -10.19 2.26
C PHE A 150 0.85 -10.25 0.84
N PHE A 151 1.56 -9.65 -0.13
CA PHE A 151 1.20 -9.75 -1.54
C PHE A 151 1.32 -11.18 -2.07
N ASN A 152 2.42 -11.88 -1.78
CA ASN A 152 2.58 -13.26 -2.18
C ASN A 152 1.63 -14.19 -1.42
N ALA A 153 1.20 -13.82 -0.21
CA ALA A 153 0.14 -14.55 0.48
C ALA A 153 -1.22 -14.43 -0.25
N ARG A 154 -1.44 -13.35 -1.02
CA ARG A 154 -2.58 -13.22 -1.95
C ARG A 154 -2.48 -14.19 -3.12
N ASP A 155 -1.26 -14.44 -3.60
CA ASP A 155 -0.94 -15.45 -4.61
C ASP A 155 -0.58 -16.78 -3.92
N VAL A 156 -1.62 -17.44 -3.40
CA VAL A 156 -1.61 -18.67 -2.60
C VAL A 156 -0.78 -19.81 -3.21
N PHE A 157 0.53 -19.76 -3.13
CA PHE A 157 1.40 -20.88 -3.49
C PHE A 157 1.82 -21.72 -2.28
N LYS A 158 1.46 -21.31 -1.05
CA LYS A 158 1.96 -21.94 0.19
C LYS A 158 0.97 -22.05 1.36
N LEU A 159 -0.33 -21.81 1.15
CA LEU A 159 -1.29 -22.17 2.19
C LEU A 159 -1.48 -23.68 2.17
N ASP A 160 -1.18 -24.31 3.31
CA ASP A 160 -1.62 -25.67 3.57
C ASP A 160 -3.15 -25.66 3.65
N LEU A 161 -3.79 -26.09 2.57
CA LEU A 161 -5.25 -26.12 2.42
C LEU A 161 -5.95 -27.02 3.43
N SER A 162 -5.19 -27.81 4.20
CA SER A 162 -5.71 -28.58 5.33
C SER A 162 -5.87 -27.75 6.61
N LYS A 163 -5.34 -26.52 6.65
CA LYS A 163 -5.43 -25.60 7.79
C LYS A 163 -6.44 -24.50 7.50
N SER A 164 -7.29 -24.20 8.47
CA SER A 164 -8.12 -22.99 8.43
C SER A 164 -7.24 -21.75 8.34
N LEU A 165 -7.64 -20.77 7.53
CA LEU A 165 -6.97 -19.46 7.46
C LEU A 165 -6.91 -18.73 8.82
N LEU A 166 -7.72 -19.17 9.79
CA LEU A 166 -7.68 -18.74 11.18
C LEU A 166 -6.43 -19.23 11.95
N VAL A 167 -5.63 -20.12 11.36
CA VAL A 167 -4.41 -20.68 11.98
C VAL A 167 -3.14 -20.18 11.29
N ASP A 168 -3.26 -19.55 10.11
CA ASP A 168 -2.11 -18.97 9.42
C ASP A 168 -1.79 -17.60 10.01
N GLU A 169 -0.59 -17.48 10.59
CA GLU A 169 -0.10 -16.27 11.27
C GLU A 169 -0.13 -15.02 10.37
N ILE A 170 -0.06 -15.17 9.04
CA ILE A 170 -0.11 -14.04 8.08
C ILE A 170 -1.53 -13.46 7.96
N PHE A 171 -2.55 -14.26 8.25
CA PHE A 171 -3.97 -13.93 8.03
C PHE A 171 -4.73 -13.70 9.33
N TYR A 172 -4.46 -14.48 10.38
CA TYR A 172 -5.19 -14.43 11.65
C TYR A 172 -4.88 -13.19 12.49
N GLU A 173 -3.64 -12.69 12.49
CA GLU A 173 -3.23 -11.57 13.35
C GLU A 173 -3.65 -10.18 12.87
N ARG A 174 -4.32 -10.11 11.71
CA ARG A 174 -4.74 -8.82 11.13
C ARG A 174 -5.94 -8.26 11.88
N GLN A 175 -5.84 -7.01 12.30
CA GLN A 175 -6.96 -6.26 12.85
C GLN A 175 -8.06 -6.07 11.79
N ILE A 176 -9.32 -5.96 12.22
CA ILE A 176 -10.43 -5.57 11.35
C ILE A 176 -10.71 -4.09 11.61
N ILE A 177 -10.79 -3.29 10.55
CA ILE A 177 -11.04 -1.85 10.61
C ILE A 177 -12.23 -1.50 9.71
N SER A 178 -12.93 -0.40 9.98
CA SER A 178 -14.04 0.02 9.12
C SER A 178 -13.56 0.63 7.79
N ALA A 179 -14.36 0.47 6.73
CA ALA A 179 -14.17 1.23 5.50
C ALA A 179 -14.32 2.75 5.71
N GLU A 180 -15.06 3.17 6.73
CA GLU A 180 -15.15 4.57 7.14
C GLU A 180 -13.78 5.14 7.49
N THR A 181 -13.00 4.43 8.29
CA THR A 181 -11.64 4.84 8.66
C THR A 181 -10.73 5.03 7.45
N ILE A 182 -10.78 4.12 6.46
CA ILE A 182 -10.01 4.25 5.23
C ILE A 182 -10.49 5.43 4.36
N ASN A 183 -11.79 5.60 4.22
CA ASN A 183 -12.34 6.71 3.45
C ASN A 183 -12.01 8.07 4.10
N HIS A 184 -12.05 8.14 5.43
CA HIS A 184 -11.63 9.31 6.20
C HIS A 184 -10.15 9.64 5.95
N ALA A 185 -9.27 8.65 6.04
CA ALA A 185 -7.84 8.81 5.75
C ALA A 185 -7.58 9.33 4.33
N PHE A 186 -8.32 8.83 3.34
CA PHE A 186 -8.15 9.26 1.94
C PHE A 186 -8.61 10.71 1.71
N ILE A 187 -9.68 11.14 2.38
CA ILE A 187 -10.14 12.54 2.36
C ILE A 187 -9.06 13.45 2.96
N ILE A 188 -8.53 13.11 4.14
CA ILE A 188 -7.46 13.88 4.79
C ILE A 188 -6.23 13.93 3.88
N PHE A 189 -5.80 12.79 3.32
CA PHE A 189 -4.67 12.75 2.41
C PHE A 189 -4.85 13.67 1.21
N SER A 190 -6.06 13.76 0.62
CA SER A 190 -6.34 14.71 -0.47
C SER A 190 -6.07 16.15 -0.06
N LEU A 191 -6.56 16.54 1.12
CA LEU A 191 -6.41 17.90 1.65
C LEU A 191 -4.94 18.21 1.94
N VAL A 192 -4.23 17.27 2.56
CA VAL A 192 -2.80 17.38 2.86
C VAL A 192 -1.99 17.47 1.57
N TYR A 193 -2.20 16.59 0.60
CA TYR A 193 -1.40 16.57 -0.64
C TYR A 193 -1.52 17.87 -1.45
N LYS A 194 -2.71 18.50 -1.43
CA LYS A 194 -2.94 19.81 -2.06
C LYS A 194 -2.23 20.95 -1.33
N ASN A 195 -2.07 20.83 -0.01
CA ASN A 195 -1.33 21.78 0.81
C ASN A 195 0.16 21.38 0.89
N LYS A 196 0.97 21.90 -0.04
CA LYS A 196 2.40 21.57 -0.15
C LYS A 196 3.19 21.82 1.14
N GLU A 197 2.83 22.87 1.89
CA GLU A 197 3.51 23.20 3.15
C GLU A 197 3.23 22.15 4.21
N LEU A 198 1.96 21.77 4.39
CA LEU A 198 1.57 20.71 5.33
C LEU A 198 2.14 19.36 4.91
N PHE A 199 2.10 19.04 3.61
CA PHE A 199 2.69 17.81 3.07
C PHE A 199 4.20 17.74 3.36
N GLN A 200 4.92 18.87 3.22
CA GLN A 200 6.34 18.91 3.58
C GLN A 200 6.57 18.73 5.09
N HIS A 201 5.78 19.40 5.93
CA HIS A 201 5.90 19.23 7.39
C HIS A 201 5.64 17.78 7.83
N LEU A 202 4.64 17.11 7.26
CA LEU A 202 4.37 15.71 7.59
C LEU A 202 5.47 14.77 7.10
N ASP A 203 6.10 15.04 5.95
CA ASP A 203 7.30 14.32 5.48
C ASP A 203 8.47 14.52 6.43
N ASP A 204 8.69 15.75 6.91
CA ASP A 204 9.75 16.05 7.87
C ASP A 204 9.50 15.33 9.20
N ILE A 205 8.26 15.34 9.70
CA ILE A 205 7.85 14.56 10.88
C ILE A 205 8.10 13.08 10.64
N TYR A 206 7.61 12.52 9.53
CA TYR A 206 7.80 11.10 9.21
C TYR A 206 9.28 10.70 9.20
N ARG A 207 10.15 11.53 8.60
CA ARG A 207 11.60 11.29 8.56
C ARG A 207 12.30 11.50 9.90
N SER A 208 11.74 12.35 10.78
CA SER A 208 12.25 12.61 12.13
C SER A 208 11.84 11.54 13.15
N LEU A 209 10.76 10.80 12.87
CA LEU A 209 10.40 9.62 13.62
C LEU A 209 11.47 8.58 13.30
N ASP A 210 12.46 8.48 14.18
CA ASP A 210 13.56 7.53 14.11
C ASP A 210 12.96 6.14 13.92
N LEU A 211 12.90 5.67 12.67
CA LEU A 211 12.48 4.32 12.35
C LEU A 211 13.53 3.43 13.03
N LEU A 212 13.11 2.78 14.13
CA LEU A 212 13.95 2.04 15.08
C LEU A 212 15.18 1.39 14.40
N PRO A 213 16.35 1.41 15.07
CA PRO A 213 17.64 1.13 14.46
C PRO A 213 17.62 -0.21 13.71
N LYS A 214 18.29 -0.22 12.55
CA LYS A 214 18.47 -1.37 11.63
C LYS A 214 19.15 -2.62 12.24
N ASN A 215 19.25 -2.73 13.56
CA ASN A 215 19.96 -3.80 14.27
C ASN A 215 19.11 -4.36 15.41
N CYS A 216 18.25 -5.33 15.10
CA CYS A 216 17.81 -6.37 16.05
C CYS A 216 17.82 -7.73 15.33
N THR A 217 19.00 -8.14 14.88
CA THR A 217 19.33 -9.55 14.68
C THR A 217 20.56 -9.80 15.54
N ASP A 218 20.31 -10.07 16.81
CA ASP A 218 21.17 -10.81 17.75
C ASP A 218 20.39 -10.92 19.06
N ILE A 219 19.60 -12.00 19.18
CA ILE A 219 19.34 -12.88 20.35
C ILE A 219 18.67 -14.14 19.81
#